data_AF-R6MN83-F1
#
_entry.id   AF-R6MN83-F1
#
_cell.length_a   1.000
_cell.length_b   1.000
_cell.length_c   1.000
_cell.angle_alpha   90.00
_cell.angle_beta   90.00
_cell.angle_gamma   90.00
#
_symmetry.space_group_name_H-M   'P 1'
#
loop_
_entity.id
_entity.type
_entity.pdbx_description
1 polymer ?
#
loop_
_entity_poly.entity_id
_entity_poly.type
_entity_poly.pdbx_seq_one_letter_code
_entity_poly.pdbx_strand_id
1 'polypeptide(L)'
;MKKGLIVLAVLVAACFTRGIDAQNSAPYKNYFELVTMNDPSNLLDKITIYPPVFGILQGGDTRLKIKVCNNGDTLLKKSFFYVYYKNKKVGKALLPSLKANGSYEFCVNVHDKIGRRDRQNVSFKIKRKKAFRTYRITYPY
;
A
#
# COMPACT_ATOMS: atom_id res chain seq x y z
N MET A 1 21.02 39.03 19.09
CA MET A 1 21.01 38.05 17.97
C MET A 1 20.58 36.62 18.35
N LYS A 2 20.02 36.34 19.54
CA LYS A 2 19.64 34.96 19.95
C LYS A 2 18.15 34.62 19.77
N LYS A 3 17.25 35.61 19.74
CA LYS A 3 15.79 35.39 19.67
C LYS A 3 15.30 34.93 18.28
N GLY A 4 15.93 35.41 17.20
CA GLY A 4 15.56 35.03 15.83
C GLY A 4 15.91 33.58 15.47
N LEU A 5 17.02 33.06 16.00
CA LEU A 5 17.46 31.68 15.75
C LEU A 5 16.52 30.66 16.43
N ILE A 6 16.01 30.98 17.61
CA ILE A 6 15.06 30.13 18.36
C ILE A 6 13.70 30.07 17.65
N VAL A 7 13.21 31.20 17.14
CA VAL A 7 11.94 31.24 16.38
C VAL A 7 12.03 30.43 15.09
N LEU A 8 13.16 30.50 14.38
CA LEU A 8 13.38 29.72 13.16
C LEU A 8 13.42 28.21 13.43
N ALA A 9 14.08 27.78 14.52
CA ALA A 9 14.15 26.37 14.92
C ALA A 9 12.77 25.78 15.30
N VAL A 10 11.91 26.58 15.95
CA VAL A 10 10.54 26.15 16.32
C VAL A 10 9.64 26.03 15.09
N LEU A 11 9.77 26.95 14.11
CA LEU A 11 9.00 26.89 12.86
C LEU A 11 9.39 25.68 11.99
N VAL A 12 10.68 25.37 11.93
CA VAL A 12 11.18 24.19 11.20
C VAL A 12 10.68 22.89 11.85
N ALA A 13 10.69 22.80 13.19
CA ALA A 13 10.14 21.65 13.91
C ALA A 13 8.62 21.47 13.70
N ALA A 14 7.85 22.56 13.63
CA ALA A 14 6.41 22.51 13.37
C ALA A 14 6.07 22.09 11.93
N CYS A 15 6.96 22.33 10.96
CA CYS A 15 6.79 21.87 9.59
C CYS A 15 7.08 20.37 9.43
N PHE A 16 7.98 19.80 10.24
CA PHE A 16 8.30 18.36 10.18
C PHE A 16 7.27 17.47 10.88
N THR A 17 6.57 17.96 11.91
CA THR A 17 5.51 17.18 12.58
C THR A 17 4.23 17.11 11.73
N ARG A 18 3.85 18.21 11.06
CA ARG A 18 2.66 18.26 10.19
C ARG A 18 2.76 17.38 8.94
N GLY A 19 3.97 17.17 8.42
CA GLY A 19 4.19 16.29 7.25
C GLY A 19 3.98 14.81 7.56
N ILE A 20 4.20 14.38 8.81
CA ILE A 20 4.03 12.98 9.24
C ILE A 20 2.55 12.70 9.55
N ASP A 21 1.82 13.67 10.11
CA ASP A 21 0.39 13.51 10.44
C ASP A 21 -0.53 13.58 9.21
N ALA A 22 -0.15 14.30 8.15
CA ALA A 22 -0.94 14.38 6.91
C ALA A 22 -0.97 13.06 6.11
N GLN A 23 -0.02 12.15 6.33
CA GLN A 23 -0.08 10.78 5.77
C GLN A 23 -1.01 9.84 6.57
N ASN A 24 -1.44 10.24 7.77
CA ASN A 24 -2.23 9.42 8.69
C ASN A 24 -3.71 9.86 8.79
N SER A 25 -4.09 11.00 8.22
CA SER A 25 -5.43 11.59 8.40
C SER A 25 -6.38 11.45 7.21
N ALA A 26 -5.91 11.12 6.00
CA ALA A 26 -6.79 10.71 4.92
C ALA A 26 -7.22 9.26 5.18
N PRO A 27 -8.52 8.95 5.34
CA PRO A 27 -8.94 7.58 5.53
C PRO A 27 -8.49 6.76 4.32
N TYR A 28 -7.59 5.79 4.54
CA TYR A 28 -7.06 4.90 3.48
C TYR A 28 -8.16 4.24 2.64
N LYS A 29 -9.39 4.18 3.18
CA LYS A 29 -10.62 3.80 2.48
C LYS A 29 -10.84 4.52 1.14
N ASN A 30 -10.26 5.70 0.94
CA ASN A 30 -10.45 6.45 -0.30
C ASN A 30 -9.48 6.05 -1.43
N TYR A 31 -8.40 5.32 -1.13
CA TYR A 31 -7.40 4.93 -2.15
C TYR A 31 -7.70 3.61 -2.84
N PHE A 32 -8.55 2.78 -2.21
CA PHE A 32 -8.86 1.45 -2.70
C PHE A 32 -10.34 1.13 -2.58
N GLU A 33 -10.88 0.61 -3.67
CA GLU A 33 -12.20 0.00 -3.70
C GLU A 33 -12.06 -1.52 -3.57
N LEU A 34 -12.88 -2.14 -2.71
CA LEU A 34 -12.99 -3.59 -2.62
C LEU A 34 -13.85 -4.11 -3.78
N VAL A 35 -13.23 -4.79 -4.75
CA VAL A 35 -13.91 -5.26 -5.98
C VAL A 35 -14.49 -6.65 -5.82
N THR A 36 -13.78 -7.54 -5.14
CA THR A 36 -14.24 -8.93 -4.96
C THR A 36 -13.60 -9.53 -3.72
N MET A 37 -14.39 -10.30 -2.96
CA MET A 37 -13.90 -11.02 -1.79
C MET A 37 -14.50 -12.42 -1.67
N ASN A 38 -13.75 -13.30 -1.05
CA ASN A 38 -14.21 -14.51 -0.39
C ASN A 38 -13.46 -14.59 0.93
N ASP A 39 -13.99 -14.02 1.99
CA ASP A 39 -13.31 -13.98 3.29
C ASP A 39 -14.33 -14.17 4.43
N PRO A 40 -14.98 -15.34 4.52
CA PRO A 40 -16.12 -15.56 5.40
C PRO A 40 -15.76 -15.45 6.89
N SER A 41 -14.51 -15.71 7.26
CA SER A 41 -14.02 -15.58 8.63
C SER A 41 -13.43 -14.21 8.93
N ASN A 42 -13.55 -13.24 8.01
CA ASN A 42 -12.91 -11.93 8.10
C ASN A 42 -11.40 -12.02 8.44
N LEU A 43 -10.70 -13.03 7.92
CA LEU A 43 -9.28 -13.22 8.23
C LEU A 43 -8.42 -12.10 7.64
N LEU A 44 -8.87 -11.51 6.53
CA LEU A 44 -8.12 -10.53 5.76
C LEU A 44 -8.68 -9.12 5.94
N ASP A 45 -9.72 -8.92 6.77
CA ASP A 45 -10.40 -7.64 6.92
C ASP A 45 -9.54 -6.56 7.59
N LYS A 46 -8.65 -6.98 8.49
CA LYS A 46 -7.70 -6.08 9.17
C LYS A 46 -6.40 -5.88 8.40
N ILE A 47 -6.27 -6.48 7.22
CA ILE A 47 -5.08 -6.30 6.40
C ILE A 47 -5.23 -5.04 5.55
N THR A 48 -4.39 -4.06 5.82
CA THR A 48 -4.37 -2.79 5.08
C THR A 48 -3.26 -2.81 4.05
N ILE A 49 -3.61 -2.48 2.81
CA ILE A 49 -2.66 -2.22 1.73
C ILE A 49 -2.53 -0.70 1.63
N TYR A 50 -1.30 -0.20 1.68
CA TYR A 50 -1.04 1.23 1.51
C TYR A 50 -0.94 1.58 0.01
N PRO A 51 -1.22 2.84 -0.37
CA PRO A 51 -1.04 3.30 -1.74
C PRO A 51 0.36 2.94 -2.26
N PRO A 52 0.47 2.20 -3.37
CA PRO A 52 1.76 1.78 -3.88
C PRO A 52 2.51 2.97 -4.49
N VAL A 53 3.83 2.98 -4.32
CA VAL A 53 4.71 3.92 -5.02
C VAL A 53 5.12 3.31 -6.34
N PHE A 54 4.87 4.04 -7.44
CA PHE A 54 5.23 3.64 -8.79
C PHE A 54 6.59 4.24 -9.17
N GLY A 55 7.59 3.39 -9.31
CA GLY A 55 8.91 3.72 -9.86
C GLY A 55 9.06 3.21 -11.29
N ILE A 56 10.06 3.75 -11.99
CA ILE A 56 10.44 3.32 -13.35
C ILE A 56 11.83 2.66 -13.24
N LEU A 57 11.96 1.48 -13.82
CA LEU A 57 13.23 0.77 -13.95
C LEU A 57 13.96 1.18 -15.24
N GLN A 58 15.24 0.85 -15.32
CA GLN A 58 15.97 0.93 -16.60
C GLN A 58 15.25 0.06 -17.64
N GLY A 59 15.02 0.62 -18.83
CA GLY A 59 14.20 -0.02 -19.88
C GLY A 59 12.72 0.38 -19.90
N GLY A 60 12.24 1.17 -18.92
CA GLY A 60 10.88 1.72 -18.93
C GLY A 60 9.82 0.88 -18.21
N ASP A 61 10.20 -0.30 -17.72
CA ASP A 61 9.37 -1.17 -16.87
C ASP A 61 8.97 -0.48 -15.57
N THR A 62 7.85 -0.89 -14.99
CA THR A 62 7.33 -0.31 -13.74
C THR A 62 7.72 -1.14 -12.54
N ARG A 63 8.22 -0.51 -11.48
CA ARG A 63 8.38 -1.12 -10.16
C ARG A 63 7.33 -0.56 -9.20
N LEU A 64 6.55 -1.45 -8.59
CA LEU A 64 5.61 -1.10 -7.53
C LEU A 64 6.25 -1.38 -6.18
N LYS A 65 6.46 -0.35 -5.36
CA LYS A 65 6.77 -0.51 -3.94
C LYS A 65 5.45 -0.55 -3.16
N ILE A 66 5.23 -1.63 -2.43
CA ILE A 66 3.97 -1.92 -1.74
C ILE A 66 4.27 -2.11 -0.26
N LYS A 67 3.42 -1.53 0.60
CA LYS A 67 3.40 -1.77 2.04
C LYS A 67 2.08 -2.41 2.44
N VAL A 68 2.16 -3.46 3.23
CA VAL A 68 0.99 -4.15 3.80
C VAL A 68 1.13 -4.18 5.32
N CYS A 69 0.05 -3.90 6.03
CA CYS A 69 0.00 -3.92 7.49
C CYS A 69 -1.09 -4.86 7.98
N ASN A 70 -0.80 -5.57 9.07
CA ASN A 70 -1.79 -6.34 9.80
C ASN A 70 -2.26 -5.50 11.00
N ASN A 71 -3.40 -4.82 10.84
CA ASN A 71 -4.00 -3.99 11.89
C ASN A 71 -4.96 -4.81 12.78
N GLY A 72 -4.84 -6.13 12.75
CA GLY A 72 -5.63 -7.04 13.59
C GLY A 72 -4.82 -7.55 14.76
N ASP A 73 -5.51 -8.14 15.73
CA ASP A 73 -4.92 -8.58 17.00
C ASP A 73 -4.25 -9.96 16.91
N THR A 74 -4.31 -10.62 15.74
CA THR A 74 -3.81 -11.99 15.56
C THR A 74 -2.78 -12.08 14.44
N LEU A 75 -1.95 -13.14 14.49
CA LEU A 75 -0.93 -13.41 13.48
C LEU A 75 -1.56 -13.80 12.13
N LEU A 76 -1.32 -12.98 11.10
CA LEU A 76 -1.52 -13.43 9.73
C LEU A 76 -0.33 -14.29 9.29
N LYS A 77 -0.44 -15.63 9.33
CA LYS A 77 0.52 -16.52 8.67
C LYS A 77 0.71 -16.20 7.18
N LYS A 78 1.83 -16.67 6.62
CA LYS A 78 2.22 -16.55 5.21
C LYS A 78 1.03 -16.58 4.24
N SER A 79 0.99 -15.58 3.37
CA SER A 79 -0.11 -15.32 2.44
C SER A 79 0.44 -14.91 1.08
N PHE A 80 -0.30 -15.14 0.01
CA PHE A 80 0.09 -14.67 -1.31
C PHE A 80 -0.48 -13.28 -1.58
N PHE A 81 0.34 -12.44 -2.20
CA PHE A 81 -0.05 -11.14 -2.73
C PHE A 81 0.11 -11.18 -4.24
N TYR A 82 -0.91 -10.77 -4.98
CA TYR A 82 -0.91 -10.73 -6.43
C TYR A 82 -1.16 -9.31 -6.92
N VAL A 83 -0.46 -8.94 -7.99
CA VAL A 83 -0.68 -7.70 -8.72
C VAL A 83 -1.28 -8.03 -10.07
N TYR A 84 -2.35 -7.34 -10.41
CA TYR A 84 -2.99 -7.40 -11.71
C TYR A 84 -2.90 -6.04 -12.39
N TYR A 85 -2.69 -6.05 -13.71
CA TYR A 85 -2.77 -4.87 -14.56
C TYR A 85 -3.58 -5.23 -15.79
N LYS A 86 -4.61 -4.44 -16.12
CA LYS A 86 -5.56 -4.73 -17.23
C LYS A 86 -6.12 -6.16 -17.14
N ASN A 87 -6.51 -6.57 -15.93
CA ASN A 87 -7.03 -7.92 -15.60
C ASN A 87 -6.06 -9.10 -15.82
N LYS A 88 -4.79 -8.85 -16.18
CA LYS A 88 -3.75 -9.87 -16.28
C LYS A 88 -2.90 -9.88 -15.01
N LYS A 89 -2.58 -11.06 -14.50
CA LYS A 89 -1.68 -11.21 -13.36
C LYS A 89 -0.25 -10.88 -13.81
N VAL A 90 0.29 -9.78 -13.33
CA VAL A 90 1.62 -9.28 -13.70
C VAL A 90 2.66 -9.45 -12.59
N GLY A 91 2.23 -9.77 -11.38
CA GLY A 91 3.16 -9.96 -10.26
C GLY A 91 2.61 -10.84 -9.15
N LYS A 92 3.52 -11.46 -8.41
CA LYS A 92 3.23 -12.31 -7.25
C LYS A 92 4.34 -12.14 -6.22
N ALA A 93 3.95 -11.99 -4.95
CA ALA A 93 4.85 -12.04 -3.81
C ALA A 93 4.29 -13.01 -2.76
N LEU A 94 5.18 -13.71 -2.05
CA LEU A 94 4.84 -14.44 -0.84
C LEU A 94 5.09 -13.50 0.34
N LEU A 95 4.03 -13.09 1.03
CA LEU A 95 4.14 -12.33 2.26
C LEU A 95 4.63 -13.26 3.38
N PRO A 96 5.57 -12.81 4.23
CA PRO A 96 5.90 -13.51 5.45
C PRO A 96 4.68 -13.52 6.39
N SER A 97 4.79 -14.26 7.49
CA SER A 97 3.80 -14.14 8.56
C SER A 97 3.88 -12.74 9.18
N LEU A 98 2.76 -12.00 9.23
CA LEU A 98 2.67 -10.66 9.80
C LEU A 98 2.09 -10.74 11.21
N LYS A 99 2.88 -10.34 12.22
CA LYS A 99 2.42 -10.20 13.61
C LYS A 99 1.31 -9.14 13.70
N ALA A 100 0.57 -9.13 14.80
CA ALA A 100 -0.36 -8.05 15.12
C ALA A 100 0.39 -6.70 15.09
N ASN A 101 -0.21 -5.70 14.46
CA ASN A 101 0.39 -4.39 14.17
C ASN A 101 1.70 -4.44 13.36
N GLY A 102 2.03 -5.59 12.78
CA GLY A 102 3.21 -5.78 11.96
C GLY A 102 3.01 -5.26 10.55
N SER A 103 4.10 -4.83 9.91
CA SER A 103 4.10 -4.39 8.52
C SER A 103 5.15 -5.11 7.70
N TYR A 104 4.96 -5.13 6.38
CA TYR A 104 5.93 -5.65 5.45
C TYR A 104 5.92 -4.82 4.16
N GLU A 105 7.11 -4.42 3.72
CA GLU A 105 7.33 -3.70 2.49
C GLU A 105 8.05 -4.60 1.48
N PHE A 106 7.62 -4.53 0.22
CA PHE A 106 8.23 -5.29 -0.86
C PHE A 106 8.02 -4.59 -2.20
N CYS A 107 8.80 -5.02 -3.19
CA CYS A 107 8.70 -4.53 -4.56
C CYS A 107 8.18 -5.63 -5.49
N VAL A 108 7.34 -5.23 -6.45
CA VAL A 108 6.92 -6.06 -7.58
C VAL A 108 7.32 -5.37 -8.87
N ASN A 109 8.05 -6.08 -9.73
CA ASN A 109 8.35 -5.60 -11.07
C ASN A 109 7.21 -5.98 -12.00
N VAL A 110 6.76 -5.02 -12.79
CA VAL A 110 5.79 -5.20 -13.86
C VAL A 110 6.51 -4.89 -15.16
N HIS A 111 6.58 -5.90 -16.04
CA HIS A 111 7.16 -5.79 -17.39
C HIS A 111 6.21 -5.05 -18.34
N ASP A 112 5.81 -3.85 -17.93
CA ASP A 112 4.96 -2.94 -18.69
C ASP A 112 5.17 -1.52 -18.13
N LYS A 113 4.95 -0.51 -18.97
CA LYS A 113 5.01 0.90 -18.59
C LYS A 113 3.62 1.34 -18.13
N ILE A 114 3.46 1.56 -16.83
CA ILE A 114 2.20 2.01 -16.23
C ILE A 114 2.22 3.54 -16.10
N GLY A 115 1.57 4.22 -17.05
CA GLY A 115 1.36 5.66 -16.99
C GLY A 115 0.44 6.07 -15.83
N ARG A 116 0.46 7.35 -15.44
CA ARG A 116 -0.38 7.89 -14.35
C ARG A 116 -1.87 7.57 -14.54
N ARG A 117 -2.38 7.74 -15.78
CA ARG A 117 -3.78 7.46 -16.16
C ARG A 117 -4.13 5.97 -16.08
N ASP A 118 -3.16 5.09 -16.25
CA ASP A 118 -3.37 3.64 -16.27
C ASP A 118 -3.29 3.00 -14.88
N ARG A 119 -2.89 3.75 -13.85
CA ARG A 119 -2.78 3.24 -12.47
C ARG A 119 -4.12 2.72 -11.93
N GLN A 120 -5.24 3.28 -12.38
CA GLN A 120 -6.59 2.79 -12.05
C GLN A 120 -6.88 1.37 -12.59
N ASN A 121 -6.09 0.90 -13.56
CA ASN A 121 -6.17 -0.46 -14.10
C ASN A 121 -5.33 -1.46 -13.31
N VAL A 122 -4.71 -1.02 -12.21
CA VAL A 122 -3.97 -1.88 -11.28
C VAL A 122 -4.91 -2.34 -10.16
N SER A 123 -4.89 -3.63 -9.88
CA SER A 123 -5.57 -4.21 -8.72
C SER A 123 -4.67 -5.17 -7.96
N PHE A 124 -4.97 -5.32 -6.67
CA PHE A 124 -4.20 -6.07 -5.71
C PHE A 124 -5.06 -7.15 -5.09
N LYS A 125 -4.56 -8.38 -5.02
CA LYS A 125 -5.26 -9.48 -4.35
C LYS A 125 -4.37 -10.06 -3.26
N ILE A 126 -4.87 -10.01 -2.03
CA ILE A 126 -4.31 -10.81 -0.94
C ILE A 126 -5.11 -12.11 -0.81
N LYS A 127 -4.41 -13.24 -0.74
CA LYS A 127 -5.02 -14.58 -0.67
C LYS A 127 -4.32 -15.44 0.36
N ARG A 128 -5.11 -16.11 1.19
CA ARG A 128 -4.65 -17.16 2.09
C ARG A 128 -5.57 -18.35 2.04
N LYS A 129 -5.03 -19.52 1.66
CA LYS A 129 -5.82 -20.73 1.40
C LYS A 129 -6.98 -20.40 0.44
N LYS A 130 -8.23 -20.61 0.86
CA LYS A 130 -9.44 -20.29 0.10
C LYS A 130 -9.89 -18.82 0.26
N ALA A 131 -9.43 -18.13 1.30
CA ALA A 131 -9.82 -16.75 1.59
C ALA A 131 -9.06 -15.75 0.72
N PHE A 132 -9.72 -14.72 0.21
CA PHE A 132 -9.11 -13.62 -0.53
C PHE A 132 -9.91 -12.32 -0.47
N ARG A 133 -9.21 -11.19 -0.65
CA ARG A 133 -9.79 -9.88 -0.93
C ARG A 133 -9.03 -9.23 -2.09
N THR A 134 -9.76 -8.61 -3.00
CA THR A 134 -9.22 -7.94 -4.20
C THR A 134 -9.62 -6.48 -4.17
N TYR A 135 -8.62 -5.62 -4.28
CA TYR A 135 -8.73 -4.17 -4.18
C TYR A 135 -8.29 -3.52 -5.48
N ARG A 136 -8.97 -2.47 -5.91
CA ARG A 136 -8.59 -1.66 -7.07
C ARG A 136 -8.25 -0.25 -6.63
N ILE A 137 -7.28 0.37 -7.28
CA ILE A 137 -6.89 1.75 -6.95
C ILE A 137 -8.00 2.71 -7.39
N THR A 138 -8.48 3.52 -6.45
CA THR A 138 -9.36 4.66 -6.67
C THR A 138 -8.59 5.90 -6.26
N TYR A 139 -7.86 6.56 -7.16
CA TYR A 139 -7.29 7.87 -6.80
C TYR A 139 -8.46 8.85 -6.67
N PRO A 140 -8.61 9.60 -5.55
CA PRO A 140 -9.43 10.80 -5.59
C PRO A 140 -8.75 11.75 -6.59
N TYR A 141 -9.49 12.12 -7.63
CA TYR A 141 -9.06 13.09 -8.63
C TYR A 141 -8.84 14.46 -8.00
#